data_AF-A0A8J3RXD4-F1
#
_entry.id   AF-A0A8J3RXD4-F1
#
_cell.length_a   1.000
_cell.length_b   1.000
_cell.length_c   1.000
_cell.angle_alpha   90.00
_cell.angle_beta   90.00
_cell.angle_gamma   90.00
#
_symmetry.space_group_name_H-M   'P 1'
#
loop_
_entity.id
_entity.type
_entity.pdbx_description
1 polymer ?
#
loop_
_entity_poly.entity_id
_entity_poly.type
_entity_poly.pdbx_seq_one_letter_code
_entity_poly.pdbx_strand_id
1 'polypeptide(L)' 'MVEQTGDFLRDLAAGWDGRRVLVIAHSANRWALDHLLGGEPLGKLVDAPFAWREGWTHTLPDGWGR' A
#
# COMPACT_ATOMS: atom_id res chain seq x y z
N MET A 1 -8.30 6.60 5.86
CA MET A 1 -7.02 5.83 5.88
C MET A 1 -6.80 5.11 4.56
N VAL A 2 -7.67 4.16 4.15
CA VAL A 2 -7.55 3.50 2.84
C VAL A 2 -7.64 4.51 1.69
N GLU A 3 -8.64 5.39 1.70
CA GLU A 3 -8.79 6.44 0.67
C GLU A 3 -7.55 7.34 0.56
N GLN A 4 -7.06 7.86 1.69
CA GLN A 4 -5.84 8.68 1.74
C GLN A 4 -4.59 7.93 1.26
N THR A 5 -4.53 6.61 1.49
CA THR A 5 -3.46 5.78 0.92
C THR A 5 -3.64 5.66 -0.60
N GLY A 6 -4.87 5.56 -1.09
CA GLY A 6 -5.19 5.62 -2.51
C GLY A 6 -4.82 6.95 -3.16
N ASP A 7 -5.05 8.08 -2.48
CA ASP A 7 -4.58 9.42 -2.89
C ASP A 7 -3.06 9.45 -2.99
N PHE A 8 -2.36 8.99 -1.95
CA PHE A 8 -0.90 8.88 -1.94
C PHE A 8 -0.36 8.02 -3.10
N LEU A 9 -1.01 6.89 -3.40
CA LEU A 9 -0.62 6.05 -4.54
C LEU A 9 -0.83 6.76 -5.89
N ARG A 10 -1.88 7.59 -6.03
CA ARG A 10 -2.06 8.43 -7.22
C ARG A 10 -0.94 9.45 -7.38
N ASP A 11 -0.52 10.09 -6.29
CA ASP A 11 0.61 11.03 -6.32
C ASP A 11 1.93 10.33 -6.71
N LEU A 12 2.14 9.10 -6.21
CA LEU A 12 3.28 8.27 -6.61
C LEU A 12 3.24 7.89 -8.10
N ALA A 13 2.09 7.45 -8.61
CA ALA A 13 1.94 7.12 -10.02
C ALA A 13 2.24 8.33 -10.93
N ALA A 14 1.84 9.54 -10.52
CA ALA A 14 2.05 10.75 -11.28
C ALA A 14 3.49 11.28 -11.23
N GLY A 15 4.17 11.17 -10.08
CA GLY A 15 5.46 11.82 -9.85
C GLY A 15 6.68 10.90 -9.75
N TRP A 16 6.47 9.60 -9.55
CA TRP A 16 7.52 8.65 -9.16
C TRP A 16 7.51 7.35 -9.96
N ASP A 17 6.88 7.36 -11.14
CA ASP A 17 6.87 6.19 -12.03
C ASP A 17 8.28 5.69 -12.38
N GLY A 18 8.45 4.37 -12.41
CA GLY A 18 9.74 3.69 -12.59
C GLY A 18 10.76 3.88 -11.45
N ARG A 19 10.38 4.50 -10.32
CA ARG A 19 11.27 4.70 -9.15
C ARG A 19 10.96 3.73 -8.02
N ARG A 20 11.99 3.44 -7.21
CA ARG A 20 11.83 2.71 -5.94
C ARG A 20 11.70 3.72 -4.80
N VAL A 21 10.57 3.67 -4.10
CA VAL A 21 10.25 4.56 -2.97
C VAL A 21 10.24 3.76 -1.67
N LEU A 22 10.90 4.28 -0.63
CA LEU A 22 10.81 3.74 0.74
C LEU A 22 9.73 4.51 1.49
N VAL A 23 8.77 3.79 2.08
CA VAL A 23 7.70 4.37 2.89
C VAL A 23 7.87 3.89 4.33
N ILE A 24 8.09 4.81 5.26
CA ILE A 24 8.11 4.55 6.70
C ILE A 24 6.78 5.04 7.26
N ALA A 25 5.96 4.11 7.73
CA ALA A 25 4.58 4.40 8.15
C ALA A 25 4.10 3.40 9.21
N HIS A 26 2.80 3.40 9.48
CA HIS A 26 2.17 2.54 10.49
C HIS A 26 1.55 1.27 9.88
N SER A 27 1.20 0.33 10.74
CA SER A 27 0.51 -0.92 10.36
C SER A 27 -0.78 -0.67 9.59
N ALA A 28 -1.49 0.42 9.88
CA ALA A 28 -2.66 0.85 9.13
C ALA A 28 -2.36 1.06 7.63
N ASN A 29 -1.28 1.78 7.30
CA ASN A 29 -0.87 2.00 5.92
C ASN A 29 -0.50 0.68 5.23
N ARG A 30 0.19 -0.22 5.95
CA ARG A 30 0.49 -1.56 5.43
C ARG A 30 -0.79 -2.30 5.06
N TRP A 31 -1.80 -2.33 5.93
CA TRP A 31 -3.08 -2.98 5.63
C TRP A 31 -3.79 -2.34 4.44
N ALA A 32 -3.73 -1.01 4.29
CA ALA A 32 -4.28 -0.36 3.12
C ALA A 32 -3.52 -0.73 1.83
N LEU A 33 -2.19 -0.86 1.87
CA LEU A 33 -1.40 -1.30 0.72
C LEU A 33 -1.68 -2.76 0.36
N ASP A 34 -1.73 -3.66 1.36
CA ASP A 34 -2.12 -5.06 1.18
C ASP A 34 -3.53 -5.16 0.57
N HIS A 35 -4.47 -4.32 1.01
CA HIS A 35 -5.83 -4.28 0.48
C HIS A 35 -5.90 -3.73 -0.96
N LEU A 36 -5.31 -2.56 -1.19
CA LEU A 36 -5.41 -1.83 -2.45
C LEU A 36 -4.59 -2.47 -3.58
N LEU A 37 -3.37 -2.94 -3.27
CA LEU A 37 -2.43 -3.48 -4.25
C LEU A 37 -2.40 -5.02 -4.26
N GLY A 38 -2.71 -5.67 -3.13
CA GLY A 38 -2.76 -7.11 -3.01
C GLY A 38 -4.17 -7.71 -3.15
N GLY A 39 -5.22 -6.89 -3.04
CA GLY A 39 -6.62 -7.32 -3.15
C GLY A 39 -7.18 -8.01 -1.90
N GLU A 40 -6.43 -8.04 -0.79
CA GLU A 40 -6.87 -8.74 0.42
C GLU A 40 -7.98 -7.97 1.17
N PRO A 41 -9.05 -8.62 1.65
CA PRO A 41 -10.11 -7.93 2.39
C PRO A 41 -9.58 -7.26 3.66
N LEU A 42 -9.87 -5.96 3.83
CA LEU A 42 -9.35 -5.17 4.95
C LEU A 42 -9.66 -5.79 6.32
N GLY A 43 -10.88 -6.32 6.53
CA GLY A 43 -11.25 -6.95 7.79
C GLY A 43 -10.34 -8.12 8.18
N LYS A 44 -9.96 -8.96 7.21
CA LYS A 44 -9.02 -10.07 7.46
C LYS A 44 -7.63 -9.57 7.86
N LEU A 45 -7.17 -8.49 7.26
CA LEU A 45 -5.85 -7.93 7.52
C LEU A 45 -5.72 -7.33 8.93
N VAL A 46 -6.80 -6.71 9.42
CA VAL A 46 -6.86 -6.11 10.76
C VAL A 46 -6.92 -7.19 11.84
N ASP A 47 -7.65 -8.27 11.60
CA ASP A 47 -7.80 -9.38 12.56
C ASP A 47 -6.62 -10.35 12.57
N ALA A 48 -5.79 -10.34 11.53
CA ALA A 48 -4.65 -11.25 11.41
C ALA A 48 -3.56 -10.97 12.46
N PRO A 49 -2.93 -12.01 13.03
CA PRO A 49 -1.79 -11.82 13.92
C PRO A 49 -0.64 -11.11 13.19
N PHE A 50 0.09 -10.27 13.92
CA PHE A 50 1.20 -9.53 13.33
C PHE A 50 2.42 -10.42 13.08
N ALA A 51 2.57 -10.88 11.85
CA ALA A 51 3.73 -11.64 11.39
C ALA A 51 4.89 -10.70 11.03
N TRP A 52 5.63 -10.24 12.05
CA TRP A 52 6.80 -9.38 11.87
C TRP A 52 7.79 -9.96 10.85
N ARG A 53 8.36 -9.08 10.03
CA ARG A 53 9.45 -9.34 9.07
C ARG A 53 10.21 -8.04 8.82
N GLU A 54 11.37 -8.14 8.19
CA GLU A 54 12.27 -7.00 7.93
C GLU A 54 11.68 -5.92 7.00
N GLY A 55 10.65 -6.25 6.21
CA GLY A 55 9.89 -5.27 5.42
C GLY A 55 8.85 -5.88 4.51
N TRP A 56 8.14 -5.01 3.78
CA TRP A 56 7.15 -5.36 2.77
C TRP A 56 7.47 -4.63 1.46
N THR A 57 7.19 -5.27 0.33
CA THR A 57 7.38 -4.69 -1.00
C THR A 57 6.08 -4.82 -1.77
N HIS A 58 5.68 -3.73 -2.41
CA HIS A 58 4.51 -3.68 -3.28
C HIS A 58 4.94 -3.11 -4.63
N THR A 59 4.24 -3.53 -5.68
CA THR A 59 4.33 -2.91 -7.00
C THR A 59 3.06 -2.11 -7.24
N LEU A 60 3.22 -0.84 -7.58
CA LEU A 60 2.12 0.00 -8.06
C LEU A 60 1.96 -0.29 -9.56
N PRO A 61 0.80 -0.79 -10.02
CA PRO A 61 0.61 -1.07 -11.44
C PRO A 61 0.50 0.23 -12.26
N ASP A 62 0.92 0.14 -13.52
CA ASP A 62 0.78 1.23 -14.49
C ASP A 62 -0.70 1.65 -14.60
N GLY A 63 -0.94 2.96 -14.73
CA GLY A 63 -2.30 3.50 -14.88
C GLY A 63 -3.14 3.51 -13.61
N TRP A 64 -2.55 3.31 -12.42
CA TRP A 64 -3.25 3.41 -11.14
C TRP A 64 -4.01 4.74 -10.99
N GLY A 65 -5.33 4.65 -10.79
CA GLY A 65 -6.20 5.79 -10.54
C GLY A 65 -6.49 6.70 -11.75
N ARG A 66 -6.18 6.24 -12.97
CA ARG A 66 -6.63 6.86 -14.21
C ARG A 66 -8.06 6.44 -14.56
#